data_AF-V9IHA5-F1
#
_entry.id   AF-V9IHA5-F1
#
_cell.length_a   1.000
_cell.length_b   1.000
_cell.length_c   1.000
_cell.angle_alpha   90.00
_cell.angle_beta   90.00
_cell.angle_gamma   90.00
#
_symmetry.space_group_name_H-M   'P 1'
#
loop_
_entity.id
_entity.type
_entity.pdbx_description
1 polymer ?
#
loop_
_entity_poly.entity_id
_entity_poly.type
_entity_poly.pdbx_seq_one_letter_code
_entity_poly.pdbx_strand_id
1 'polypeptide(L)'
;MTRLRGRASLMIIIMISFTLLIIIYHILGNEVKDITSNKLSPRLKIEEVYPLSDLTENPLSIARKQQIEAHIMGKLKSGGGKIFSDFNYGKSRIEVPLFKGHKIVHLDLKGAPPKASYYKYLLRLLKKLGATGILIEYEDMFPFEGIIQNISAGNCYTKRDITNIQKLANENQLIVIPLIQTFGHMEFVLKLDKYKDYREVSRYPQVLCPTYNKTLPLIYEMIDQIIEAHPDIKHLHIGADEVYQIGECSRCSDIIIKKQWGKKQLFLDHVSKVAKYIKNKYPELTVLMWDDEFREISSEEIIDRGLHLMVEPVVWKYTTDPGVSLTDQLWESYASVWKNIWIATAFKGATAPDRYYTDIAYHIENHQRWLEIINRYSTQIRFKGAILTGWQRYDHFSVLCELLPSAIPSLAVNLAILQAPDLCRFPIEVPTSVLQALQCEGIISLNIPEPQYGWTKCNYHGVSIYAATLSIVFFDSRSQ
;
A
#
# COMPACT_ATOMS: atom_id res chain seq x y z
N MET A 1 -4.36 -41.05 -78.90
CA MET A 1 -4.02 -39.77 -78.19
C MET A 1 -4.58 -39.78 -76.76
N THR A 2 -4.07 -40.66 -75.89
CA THR A 2 -4.61 -40.84 -74.52
C THR A 2 -3.51 -41.18 -73.51
N ARG A 3 -2.36 -40.50 -73.60
CA ARG A 3 -1.23 -40.73 -72.67
C ARG A 3 -0.58 -39.46 -72.11
N LEU A 4 -1.25 -38.30 -72.24
CA LEU A 4 -0.78 -37.01 -71.72
C LEU A 4 -1.64 -36.44 -70.58
N ARG A 5 -2.86 -36.93 -70.35
CA ARG A 5 -3.76 -36.43 -69.28
C ARG A 5 -3.43 -36.96 -67.87
N GLY A 6 -2.76 -38.12 -67.75
CA GLY A 6 -2.39 -38.68 -66.44
C GLY A 6 -1.19 -38.00 -65.78
N ARG A 7 -0.20 -37.54 -66.57
CA ARG A 7 1.01 -36.90 -66.04
C ARG A 7 0.75 -35.48 -65.54
N ALA A 8 -0.10 -34.71 -66.22
CA ALA A 8 -0.51 -33.39 -65.76
C ALA A 8 -1.33 -33.46 -64.47
N SER A 9 -2.24 -34.45 -64.35
CA SER A 9 -3.02 -34.66 -63.13
C SER A 9 -2.15 -35.13 -61.96
N LEU A 10 -1.16 -35.99 -62.20
CA LEU A 10 -0.19 -36.39 -61.17
C LEU A 10 0.71 -35.23 -60.73
N MET A 11 1.16 -34.37 -61.65
CA MET A 11 1.92 -33.16 -61.31
C MET A 11 1.10 -32.17 -60.48
N ILE A 12 -0.18 -31.98 -60.80
CA ILE A 12 -1.08 -31.13 -60.02
C ILE A 12 -1.28 -31.69 -58.61
N ILE A 13 -1.47 -33.01 -58.49
CA ILE A 13 -1.58 -33.67 -57.17
C ILE A 13 -0.29 -33.52 -56.38
N ILE A 14 0.88 -33.74 -56.98
CA ILE A 14 2.17 -33.55 -56.33
C ILE A 14 2.36 -32.10 -55.89
N MET A 15 1.98 -31.13 -56.73
CA MET A 15 2.04 -29.71 -56.36
C MET A 15 1.15 -29.42 -55.16
N ILE A 16 -0.12 -29.85 -55.18
CA ILE A 16 -1.07 -29.64 -54.08
C ILE A 16 -0.56 -30.31 -52.79
N SER A 17 -0.04 -31.54 -52.87
CA SER A 17 0.55 -32.23 -51.74
C SER A 17 1.78 -31.50 -51.19
N PHE A 18 2.63 -30.94 -52.06
CA PHE A 18 3.80 -30.17 -51.65
C PHE A 18 3.41 -28.84 -51.00
N THR A 19 2.39 -28.14 -51.52
CA THR A 19 1.86 -26.91 -50.91
C THR A 19 1.22 -27.20 -49.55
N LEU A 20 0.47 -28.31 -49.41
CA LEU A 20 -0.07 -28.75 -48.13
C LEU A 20 1.04 -29.11 -47.14
N LEU A 21 2.12 -29.76 -47.59
CA LEU A 21 3.30 -30.04 -46.76
C LEU A 21 4.01 -28.77 -46.30
N ILE A 22 4.10 -27.74 -47.16
CA ILE A 22 4.66 -26.43 -46.79
C ILE A 22 3.74 -25.72 -45.79
N ILE A 23 2.42 -25.78 -45.97
CA ILE A 23 1.45 -25.20 -45.03
C ILE A 23 1.51 -25.93 -43.69
N ILE A 24 1.55 -27.26 -43.68
CA ILE A 24 1.70 -28.08 -42.46
C ILE A 24 3.06 -27.82 -41.81
N TYR A 25 4.15 -27.66 -42.58
CA TYR A 25 5.46 -27.28 -42.08
C TYR A 25 5.47 -25.85 -41.50
N HIS A 26 4.69 -24.92 -42.05
CA HIS A 26 4.53 -23.59 -41.48
C HIS A 26 3.62 -23.58 -40.24
N ILE A 27 2.59 -24.43 -40.19
CA ILE A 27 1.73 -24.59 -39.02
C ILE A 27 2.51 -25.25 -37.88
N LEU A 28 3.21 -26.36 -38.15
CA LEU A 28 4.10 -27.03 -37.20
C LEU A 28 5.33 -26.18 -36.87
N GLY A 29 5.85 -25.40 -37.82
CA GLY A 29 6.95 -24.45 -37.59
C GLY A 29 6.52 -23.26 -36.73
N ASN A 30 5.26 -22.84 -36.83
CA ASN A 30 4.67 -21.84 -35.94
C ASN A 30 4.35 -22.46 -34.56
N GLU A 31 3.87 -23.70 -34.48
CA GLU A 31 3.70 -24.41 -33.20
C GLU A 31 5.05 -24.71 -32.51
N VAL A 32 6.08 -25.08 -33.27
CA VAL A 32 7.43 -25.31 -32.71
C VAL A 32 8.09 -23.98 -32.33
N LYS A 33 7.84 -22.87 -33.05
CA LYS A 33 8.23 -21.52 -32.60
C LYS A 33 7.43 -21.07 -31.37
N ASP A 34 6.17 -21.46 -31.22
CA ASP A 34 5.38 -21.24 -29.99
C ASP A 34 5.82 -22.14 -28.83
N ILE A 35 6.35 -23.34 -29.10
CA ILE A 35 6.84 -24.27 -28.05
C ILE A 35 8.29 -23.94 -27.66
N THR A 36 9.12 -23.45 -28.58
CA THR A 36 10.52 -23.04 -28.28
C THR A 36 10.64 -21.59 -27.82
N SER A 37 9.69 -20.70 -28.11
CA SER A 37 9.60 -19.38 -27.45
C SER A 37 9.06 -19.47 -26.02
N ASN A 38 8.30 -20.54 -25.69
CA ASN A 38 7.79 -20.82 -24.34
C ASN A 38 8.78 -21.52 -23.39
N LYS A 39 10.08 -21.57 -23.74
CA LYS A 39 11.15 -21.96 -22.81
C LYS A 39 12.12 -20.82 -22.55
N LEU A 40 11.62 -19.70 -22.02
CA LEU A 40 12.44 -18.78 -21.24
C LEU A 40 11.57 -17.96 -20.26
N SER A 41 12.02 -17.91 -18.99
CA SER A 41 11.60 -17.01 -17.91
C SER A 41 10.19 -17.18 -17.29
N PRO A 42 10.09 -17.63 -16.01
CA PRO A 42 8.85 -17.62 -15.24
C PRO A 42 8.26 -16.23 -14.93
N ARG A 43 8.92 -15.13 -15.31
CA ARG A 43 8.50 -13.76 -14.95
C ARG A 43 7.42 -13.15 -15.86
N LEU A 44 7.20 -13.66 -17.08
CA LEU A 44 6.39 -12.98 -18.09
C LEU A 44 4.90 -13.36 -18.16
N LYS A 45 4.42 -14.28 -17.30
CA LYS A 45 2.98 -14.62 -17.22
C LYS A 45 2.21 -13.89 -16.11
N ILE A 46 2.88 -13.00 -15.37
CA ILE A 46 2.26 -12.23 -14.27
C ILE A 46 1.70 -10.89 -14.79
N GLU A 47 2.27 -10.33 -15.86
CA GLU A 47 1.87 -9.02 -16.42
C GLU A 47 0.51 -9.00 -17.15
N GLU A 48 -0.01 -10.15 -17.61
CA GLU A 48 -1.35 -10.20 -18.25
C GLU A 48 -2.49 -10.32 -17.23
N VAL A 49 -2.19 -10.54 -15.95
CA VAL A 49 -3.20 -10.63 -14.86
C VAL A 49 -3.18 -9.37 -13.98
N TYR A 50 -2.10 -8.60 -14.01
CA TYR A 50 -1.93 -7.35 -13.27
C TYR A 50 -1.17 -6.34 -14.14
N PRO A 51 -1.77 -5.22 -14.57
CA PRO A 51 -1.02 -4.15 -15.20
C PRO A 51 -0.08 -3.53 -14.16
N LEU A 52 1.22 -3.83 -14.25
CA LEU A 52 2.28 -3.25 -13.42
C LEU A 52 2.53 -1.75 -13.68
N SER A 53 1.65 -1.07 -14.42
CA SER A 53 1.89 0.26 -14.98
C SER A 53 1.86 1.41 -13.96
N ASP A 54 1.48 1.16 -12.71
CA ASP A 54 1.49 2.19 -11.65
C ASP A 54 2.62 2.04 -10.61
N LEU A 55 3.52 1.07 -10.78
CA LEU A 55 4.52 0.69 -9.77
C LEU A 55 6.00 0.76 -10.21
N THR A 56 6.32 1.20 -11.43
CA THR A 56 7.73 1.39 -11.83
C THR A 56 7.92 2.59 -12.77
N GLU A 57 8.84 3.50 -12.45
CA GLU A 57 9.18 4.66 -13.28
C GLU A 57 9.95 4.29 -14.57
N ASN A 58 9.70 5.07 -15.64
CA ASN A 58 10.27 4.94 -16.97
C ASN A 58 11.72 5.52 -17.06
N PRO A 59 12.68 4.87 -17.73
CA PRO A 59 14.07 5.33 -17.88
C PRO A 59 14.28 6.76 -18.44
N LEU A 60 13.27 7.36 -19.07
CA LEU A 60 13.30 8.78 -19.48
C LEU A 60 13.29 9.77 -18.29
N SER A 61 12.77 9.38 -17.10
CA SER A 61 12.79 10.23 -15.89
C SER A 61 14.20 10.39 -15.32
N ILE A 62 15.02 9.35 -15.45
CA ILE A 62 16.42 9.30 -14.97
C ILE A 62 17.29 10.31 -15.72
N ALA A 63 17.15 10.38 -17.05
CA ALA A 63 17.91 11.33 -17.87
C ALA A 63 17.55 12.80 -17.56
N ARG A 64 16.29 13.06 -17.17
CA ARG A 64 15.82 14.39 -16.79
C ARG A 64 16.33 14.80 -15.40
N LYS A 65 16.44 13.84 -14.45
CA LYS A 65 17.01 14.03 -13.11
C LYS A 65 18.50 14.43 -13.19
N GLN A 66 19.27 13.79 -14.07
CA GLN A 66 20.69 14.12 -14.31
C GLN A 66 20.92 15.51 -14.94
N GLN A 67 20.03 15.98 -15.82
CA GLN A 67 20.13 17.33 -16.39
C GLN A 67 19.82 18.44 -15.39
N ILE A 68 18.89 18.21 -14.46
CA ILE A 68 18.51 19.18 -13.42
C ILE A 68 19.63 19.28 -12.36
N GLU A 69 20.22 18.15 -11.96
CA GLU A 69 21.36 18.13 -11.03
C GLU A 69 22.59 18.85 -11.59
N ALA A 70 22.88 18.68 -12.89
CA ALA A 70 23.97 19.41 -13.56
C ALA A 70 23.71 20.93 -13.61
N HIS A 71 22.45 21.36 -13.75
CA HIS A 71 22.07 22.77 -13.76
C HIS A 71 22.16 23.42 -12.37
N ILE A 72 21.80 22.69 -11.32
CA ILE A 72 21.89 23.16 -9.92
C ILE A 72 23.36 23.26 -9.47
N MET A 73 24.18 22.25 -9.78
CA MET A 73 25.62 22.25 -9.49
C MET A 73 26.37 23.35 -10.26
N GLY A 74 25.90 23.73 -11.45
CA GLY A 74 26.43 24.86 -12.21
C GLY A 74 26.23 26.22 -11.53
N LYS A 75 25.10 26.42 -10.84
CA LYS A 75 24.79 27.69 -10.14
C LYS A 75 25.49 27.86 -8.79
N LEU A 76 25.84 26.75 -8.13
CA LEU A 76 26.59 26.77 -6.86
C LEU A 76 28.07 27.15 -7.03
N LYS A 77 28.66 26.94 -8.20
CA LYS A 77 30.06 27.31 -8.48
C LYS A 77 30.26 28.79 -8.83
N SER A 78 29.21 29.54 -9.15
CA SER A 78 29.30 30.95 -9.57
C SER A 78 29.06 31.97 -8.45
N GLY A 79 28.79 31.54 -7.22
CA GLY A 79 28.40 32.42 -6.10
C GLY A 79 29.32 32.29 -4.88
N GLY A 80 30.63 32.51 -5.05
CA GLY A 80 31.56 32.58 -3.93
C GLY A 80 31.65 34.00 -3.37
N GLY A 81 31.35 34.20 -2.09
CA GLY A 81 31.80 35.39 -1.35
C GLY A 81 31.00 35.75 -0.10
N LYS A 82 31.57 35.43 1.08
CA LYS A 82 31.31 35.98 2.43
C LYS A 82 29.89 35.79 3.00
N ILE A 83 29.81 35.00 4.08
CA ILE A 83 29.39 35.43 5.43
C ILE A 83 29.65 34.22 6.37
N PHE A 84 30.72 34.31 7.15
CA PHE A 84 31.00 33.46 8.30
C PHE A 84 31.17 34.42 9.48
N SER A 85 30.11 34.59 10.29
CA SER A 85 30.15 35.01 11.69
C SER A 85 28.71 35.24 12.15
N ASP A 86 28.18 34.28 12.90
CA ASP A 86 27.52 34.52 14.20
C ASP A 86 26.83 33.23 14.66
N PHE A 87 27.65 32.38 15.29
CA PHE A 87 27.18 31.34 16.18
C PHE A 87 26.60 32.01 17.43
N ASN A 88 25.28 31.98 17.58
CA ASN A 88 24.62 32.24 18.85
C ASN A 88 23.86 30.98 19.30
N TYR A 89 24.54 30.19 20.11
CA TYR A 89 23.98 29.11 20.92
C TYR A 89 23.10 29.74 22.01
N GLY A 90 21.78 29.72 21.85
CA GLY A 90 20.90 30.33 22.86
C GLY A 90 19.42 30.14 22.59
N LYS A 91 18.80 29.26 23.40
CA LYS A 91 17.38 28.89 23.46
C LYS A 91 16.89 28.03 22.30
N SER A 92 16.82 26.71 22.55
CA SER A 92 15.96 25.76 21.83
C SER A 92 14.53 26.29 21.83
N ARG A 93 14.16 27.09 20.81
CA ARG A 93 12.76 27.26 20.45
C ARG A 93 12.24 25.87 20.16
N ILE A 94 11.15 25.48 20.82
CA ILE A 94 10.42 24.27 20.43
C ILE A 94 9.95 24.53 19.00
N GLU A 95 10.68 24.00 18.02
CA GLU A 95 10.33 24.16 16.62
C GLU A 95 9.06 23.34 16.38
N VAL A 96 7.99 24.04 16.02
CA VAL A 96 6.70 23.41 15.76
C VAL A 96 6.80 22.69 14.41
N PRO A 97 6.49 21.39 14.31
CA PRO A 97 6.53 20.68 13.05
C PRO A 97 5.61 21.31 12.00
N LEU A 98 6.04 21.27 10.74
CA LEU A 98 5.24 21.66 9.57
C LEU A 98 3.91 20.89 9.57
N PHE A 99 3.99 19.57 9.74
CA PHE A 99 2.83 18.70 9.84
C PHE A 99 2.40 18.46 11.30
N LYS A 100 1.21 18.98 11.63
CA LYS A 100 0.61 18.92 12.97
C LYS A 100 -0.45 17.83 13.14
N GLY A 101 -0.79 17.12 12.06
CA GLY A 101 -1.75 16.02 12.10
C GLY A 101 -1.21 14.80 12.84
N HIS A 102 -2.06 13.80 12.99
CA HIS A 102 -1.67 12.52 13.57
C HIS A 102 -0.58 11.82 12.75
N LYS A 103 0.33 11.12 13.42
CA LYS A 103 1.39 10.29 12.82
C LYS A 103 1.10 8.87 13.23
N ILE A 104 0.41 8.14 12.35
CA ILE A 104 -0.14 6.82 12.63
C ILE A 104 0.77 5.77 12.03
N VAL A 105 1.20 4.79 12.81
CA VAL A 105 1.99 3.67 12.28
C VAL A 105 1.03 2.54 11.92
N HIS A 106 1.05 2.12 10.66
CA HIS A 106 0.28 0.98 10.20
C HIS A 106 0.97 -0.33 10.59
N LEU A 107 0.19 -1.24 11.18
CA LEU A 107 0.57 -2.61 11.44
C LEU A 107 -0.35 -3.52 10.63
N ASP A 108 0.16 -3.94 9.48
CA ASP A 108 -0.42 -5.01 8.70
C ASP A 108 -0.15 -6.35 9.40
N LEU A 109 -1.22 -7.05 9.78
CA LEU A 109 -1.15 -8.30 10.54
C LEU A 109 -1.19 -9.55 9.66
N LYS A 110 -1.32 -9.37 8.34
CA LYS A 110 -1.33 -10.45 7.38
C LYS A 110 -0.05 -11.28 7.41
N GLY A 111 -0.17 -12.60 7.57
CA GLY A 111 0.92 -13.56 7.42
C GLY A 111 1.96 -13.57 8.56
N ALA A 112 2.59 -12.43 8.86
CA ALA A 112 3.63 -12.27 9.88
C ALA A 112 3.27 -11.24 10.96
N PRO A 113 2.17 -11.44 11.71
CA PRO A 113 1.75 -10.53 12.77
C PRO A 113 2.78 -10.50 13.93
N PRO A 114 2.99 -9.34 14.58
CA PRO A 114 3.80 -9.28 15.79
C PRO A 114 3.24 -10.17 16.91
N LYS A 115 4.10 -10.75 17.75
CA LYS A 115 3.61 -11.44 18.95
C LYS A 115 2.95 -10.44 19.91
N ALA A 116 1.88 -10.83 20.60
CA ALA A 116 1.19 -9.97 21.58
C ALA A 116 2.15 -9.37 22.62
N SER A 117 3.16 -10.13 23.07
CA SER A 117 4.18 -9.68 24.01
C SER A 117 5.11 -8.59 23.46
N TYR A 118 5.25 -8.48 22.13
CA TYR A 118 6.13 -7.51 21.48
C TYR A 118 5.56 -6.08 21.52
N TYR A 119 4.23 -5.94 21.56
CA TYR A 119 3.57 -4.62 21.57
C TYR A 119 4.01 -3.72 22.72
N LYS A 120 4.32 -4.28 23.90
CA LYS A 120 4.79 -3.48 25.05
C LYS A 120 6.09 -2.71 24.72
N TYR A 121 7.00 -3.36 24.01
CA TYR A 121 8.22 -2.73 23.53
C TYR A 121 7.92 -1.80 22.36
N LEU A 122 7.22 -2.31 21.34
CA LEU A 122 6.97 -1.59 20.10
C LEU A 122 6.26 -0.27 20.34
N LEU A 123 5.13 -0.26 21.05
CA LEU A 123 4.32 0.96 21.25
C LEU A 123 5.08 2.04 22.05
N ARG A 124 5.91 1.63 23.01
CA ARG A 124 6.81 2.55 23.73
C ARG A 124 7.85 3.16 22.80
N LEU A 125 8.42 2.36 21.90
CA LEU A 125 9.36 2.84 20.88
C LEU A 125 8.67 3.82 19.93
N LEU A 126 7.47 3.48 19.41
CA LEU A 126 6.71 4.34 18.51
C LEU A 126 6.42 5.71 19.14
N LYS A 127 5.99 5.74 20.40
CA LYS A 127 5.78 7.00 21.14
C LYS A 127 7.07 7.80 21.29
N LYS A 128 8.19 7.15 21.62
CA LYS A 128 9.51 7.81 21.70
C LYS A 128 9.94 8.43 20.37
N LEU A 129 9.58 7.78 19.25
CA LEU A 129 9.86 8.25 17.89
C LEU A 129 8.88 9.32 17.38
N GLY A 130 7.85 9.68 18.16
CA GLY A 130 6.91 10.75 17.81
C GLY A 130 5.62 10.31 17.12
N ALA A 131 5.32 9.01 17.10
CA ALA A 131 4.01 8.53 16.68
C ALA A 131 2.90 9.01 17.64
N THR A 132 1.69 9.20 17.10
CA THR A 132 0.50 9.59 17.88
C THR A 132 -0.59 8.53 17.86
N GLY A 133 -0.41 7.46 17.10
CA GLY A 133 -1.33 6.32 17.09
C GLY A 133 -0.84 5.16 16.23
N ILE A 134 -1.67 4.13 16.17
CA ILE A 134 -1.49 2.94 15.34
C ILE A 134 -2.76 2.64 14.54
N LEU A 135 -2.57 2.20 13.30
CA LEU A 135 -3.61 1.60 12.46
C LEU A 135 -3.35 0.09 12.46
N ILE A 136 -4.34 -0.71 12.82
CA ILE A 136 -4.20 -2.16 12.90
C ILE A 136 -5.10 -2.81 11.85
N GLU A 137 -4.51 -3.31 10.77
CA GLU A 137 -5.23 -4.08 9.76
C GLU A 137 -5.26 -5.56 10.16
N TYR A 138 -6.45 -6.02 10.54
CA TYR A 138 -6.59 -7.32 11.20
C TYR A 138 -6.68 -8.52 10.24
N GLU A 139 -7.46 -8.42 9.17
CA GLU A 139 -7.90 -9.59 8.38
C GLU A 139 -8.31 -10.80 9.25
N ASP A 140 -7.71 -11.98 9.01
CA ASP A 140 -7.97 -13.23 9.75
C ASP A 140 -7.22 -13.32 11.08
N MET A 141 -6.45 -12.29 11.47
CA MET A 141 -5.83 -12.23 12.81
C MET A 141 -6.77 -11.69 13.90
N PHE A 142 -7.96 -11.20 13.53
CA PHE A 142 -9.02 -10.89 14.49
C PHE A 142 -9.72 -12.17 14.99
N PRO A 143 -10.01 -12.31 16.30
CA PRO A 143 -10.77 -13.42 16.86
C PRO A 143 -12.28 -13.23 16.67
N PHE A 144 -12.75 -13.47 15.45
CA PHE A 144 -14.18 -13.55 15.16
C PHE A 144 -14.81 -14.70 15.93
N GLU A 145 -16.05 -14.50 16.37
CA GLU A 145 -16.82 -15.50 17.12
C GLU A 145 -18.14 -15.83 16.42
N GLY A 146 -18.83 -16.85 16.95
CA GLY A 146 -20.15 -17.25 16.49
C GLY A 146 -20.15 -17.81 15.08
N ILE A 147 -21.07 -17.34 14.24
CA ILE A 147 -21.27 -17.89 12.90
C ILE A 147 -20.11 -17.60 11.95
N ILE A 148 -19.26 -16.60 12.23
CA ILE A 148 -18.12 -16.22 11.39
C ILE A 148 -16.76 -16.61 11.98
N GLN A 149 -16.73 -17.38 13.08
CA GLN A 149 -15.48 -17.81 13.74
C GLN A 149 -14.48 -18.52 12.81
N ASN A 150 -14.97 -19.13 11.73
CA ASN A 150 -14.12 -19.83 10.76
C ASN A 150 -13.29 -18.91 9.87
N ILE A 151 -13.52 -17.59 9.93
CA ILE A 151 -12.69 -16.58 9.25
C ILE A 151 -11.35 -16.43 9.96
N SER A 152 -11.33 -16.56 11.28
CA SER A 152 -10.11 -16.39 12.07
C SER A 152 -9.07 -17.47 11.79
N ALA A 153 -7.82 -17.05 11.63
CA ALA A 153 -6.68 -17.94 11.52
C ALA A 153 -6.48 -18.71 12.84
N GLY A 154 -5.94 -19.93 12.75
CA GLY A 154 -5.68 -20.76 13.94
C GLY A 154 -4.69 -20.15 14.93
N ASN A 155 -3.90 -19.16 14.50
CA ASN A 155 -2.97 -18.38 15.31
C ASN A 155 -3.44 -16.92 15.52
N CYS A 156 -4.73 -16.61 15.32
CA CYS A 156 -5.28 -15.28 15.55
C CYS A 156 -5.03 -14.79 17.00
N TYR A 157 -5.12 -13.49 17.21
CA TYR A 157 -5.05 -12.92 18.56
C TYR A 157 -6.24 -13.36 19.40
N THR A 158 -6.07 -13.47 20.71
CA THR A 158 -7.20 -13.61 21.62
C THR A 158 -7.85 -12.25 21.88
N LYS A 159 -9.13 -12.23 22.32
CA LYS A 159 -9.77 -10.99 22.81
C LYS A 159 -8.94 -10.29 23.90
N ARG A 160 -8.31 -11.08 24.78
CA ARG A 160 -7.40 -10.56 25.83
C ARG A 160 -6.19 -9.85 25.23
N ASP A 161 -5.63 -10.38 24.13
CA ASP A 161 -4.51 -9.73 23.43
C ASP A 161 -4.95 -8.38 22.86
N ILE A 162 -6.12 -8.29 22.23
CA ILE A 162 -6.68 -7.03 21.70
C ILE A 162 -6.90 -6.01 22.83
N THR A 163 -7.51 -6.42 23.96
CA THR A 163 -7.66 -5.55 25.13
C THR A 163 -6.30 -5.07 25.66
N ASN A 164 -5.31 -5.97 25.71
CA ASN A 164 -3.97 -5.62 26.18
C ASN A 164 -3.23 -4.67 25.22
N ILE A 165 -3.38 -4.83 23.91
CA ILE A 165 -2.83 -3.91 22.90
C ILE A 165 -3.40 -2.51 23.10
N GLN A 166 -4.72 -2.39 23.29
CA GLN A 166 -5.38 -1.10 23.55
C GLN A 166 -4.92 -0.46 24.85
N LYS A 167 -4.80 -1.26 25.93
CA LYS A 167 -4.24 -0.78 27.20
C LYS A 167 -2.82 -0.21 27.02
N LEU A 168 -1.94 -0.95 26.34
CA LEU A 168 -0.58 -0.52 26.07
C LEU A 168 -0.53 0.73 25.17
N ALA A 169 -1.43 0.85 24.20
CA ALA A 169 -1.55 2.05 23.37
C ALA A 169 -1.95 3.27 24.22
N ASN A 170 -2.96 3.13 25.08
CA ASN A 170 -3.39 4.18 25.99
C ASN A 170 -2.30 4.61 26.99
N GLU A 171 -1.57 3.65 27.58
CA GLU A 171 -0.41 3.94 28.45
C GLU A 171 0.68 4.77 27.74
N ASN A 172 0.79 4.63 26.42
CA ASN A 172 1.72 5.38 25.58
C ASN A 172 1.08 6.60 24.88
N GLN A 173 -0.18 6.94 25.20
CA GLN A 173 -0.95 8.02 24.57
C GLN A 173 -0.98 7.90 23.04
N LEU A 174 -1.21 6.69 22.55
CA LEU A 174 -1.37 6.37 21.14
C LEU A 174 -2.84 6.06 20.88
N ILE A 175 -3.44 6.74 19.90
CA ILE A 175 -4.78 6.36 19.45
C ILE A 175 -4.72 5.03 18.69
N VAL A 176 -5.79 4.24 18.76
CA VAL A 176 -5.92 2.99 18.00
C VAL A 176 -6.99 3.19 16.92
N ILE A 177 -6.67 2.80 15.70
CA ILE A 177 -7.59 2.78 14.56
C ILE A 177 -7.63 1.34 14.06
N PRO A 178 -8.70 0.57 14.28
CA PRO A 178 -8.86 -0.72 13.62
C PRO A 178 -9.13 -0.52 12.13
N LEU A 179 -8.54 -1.36 11.29
CA LEU A 179 -8.83 -1.49 9.87
C LEU A 179 -9.40 -2.88 9.60
N ILE A 180 -10.53 -2.91 8.90
CA ILE A 180 -11.12 -4.13 8.34
C ILE A 180 -11.46 -3.92 6.89
N GLN A 181 -11.20 -4.93 6.07
CA GLN A 181 -11.58 -4.92 4.67
C GLN A 181 -13.08 -5.20 4.53
N THR A 182 -13.74 -4.42 3.68
CA THR A 182 -15.20 -4.49 3.47
C THR A 182 -15.62 -4.59 2.01
N PHE A 183 -14.66 -4.68 1.09
CA PHE A 183 -14.95 -4.79 -0.34
C PHE A 183 -13.87 -5.54 -1.15
N GLY A 184 -12.75 -4.88 -1.43
CA GLY A 184 -11.52 -5.50 -1.93
C GLY A 184 -10.72 -6.11 -0.78
N HIS A 185 -9.61 -6.77 -1.12
CA HIS A 185 -8.75 -7.52 -0.18
C HIS A 185 -9.51 -8.46 0.77
N MET A 186 -10.56 -9.12 0.26
CA MET A 186 -11.43 -10.02 1.04
C MET A 186 -10.97 -11.48 1.01
N GLU A 187 -9.78 -11.79 0.51
CA GLU A 187 -9.28 -13.14 0.31
C GLU A 187 -9.23 -13.94 1.62
N PHE A 188 -8.93 -13.30 2.76
CA PHE A 188 -8.92 -13.97 4.06
C PHE A 188 -10.28 -14.60 4.42
N VAL A 189 -11.38 -14.03 3.93
CA VAL A 189 -12.73 -14.59 4.04
C VAL A 189 -13.05 -15.49 2.85
N LEU A 190 -12.88 -14.94 1.65
CA LEU A 190 -13.37 -15.52 0.41
C LEU A 190 -12.56 -16.72 -0.06
N LYS A 191 -11.37 -16.98 0.49
CA LYS A 191 -10.62 -18.24 0.29
C LYS A 191 -11.38 -19.46 0.79
N LEU A 192 -12.25 -19.29 1.78
CA LEU A 192 -12.97 -20.38 2.43
C LEU A 192 -14.16 -20.84 1.58
N ASP A 193 -14.35 -22.15 1.47
CA ASP A 193 -15.43 -22.75 0.67
C ASP A 193 -16.82 -22.20 1.02
N LYS A 194 -17.07 -21.97 2.32
CA LYS A 194 -18.31 -21.40 2.85
C LYS A 194 -18.69 -20.05 2.23
N TYR A 195 -17.71 -19.25 1.82
CA TYR A 195 -17.93 -17.88 1.33
C TYR A 195 -17.69 -17.74 -0.18
N LYS A 196 -17.53 -18.84 -0.94
CA LYS A 196 -17.31 -18.80 -2.40
C LYS A 196 -18.38 -18.03 -3.17
N ASP A 197 -19.65 -18.17 -2.79
CA ASP A 197 -20.78 -17.50 -3.44
C ASP A 197 -20.84 -15.98 -3.20
N TYR A 198 -20.01 -15.47 -2.27
CA TYR A 198 -19.91 -14.04 -1.99
C TYR A 198 -18.98 -13.33 -2.97
N ARG A 199 -18.17 -14.05 -3.75
CA ARG A 199 -17.22 -13.45 -4.70
C ARG A 199 -17.94 -12.73 -5.83
N GLU A 200 -17.34 -11.65 -6.31
CA GLU A 200 -17.74 -11.01 -7.57
C GLU A 200 -17.43 -11.96 -8.73
N VAL A 201 -16.16 -12.30 -8.92
CA VAL A 201 -15.76 -13.31 -9.91
C VAL A 201 -15.48 -14.62 -9.19
N SER A 202 -16.19 -15.69 -9.56
CA SER A 202 -16.11 -17.00 -8.87
C SER A 202 -14.67 -17.52 -8.70
N ARG A 203 -13.80 -17.28 -9.69
CA ARG A 203 -12.39 -17.70 -9.68
C ARG A 203 -11.52 -16.91 -8.68
N TYR A 204 -11.90 -15.69 -8.35
CA TYR A 204 -11.05 -14.67 -7.73
C TYR A 204 -11.60 -14.30 -6.35
N PRO A 205 -10.92 -14.65 -5.24
CA PRO A 205 -11.39 -14.38 -3.89
C PRO A 205 -11.08 -12.95 -3.40
N GLN A 206 -10.68 -12.02 -4.25
CA GLN A 206 -10.26 -10.67 -3.83
C GLN A 206 -11.45 -9.76 -3.50
N VAL A 207 -12.51 -9.83 -4.32
CA VAL A 207 -13.59 -8.84 -4.30
C VAL A 207 -14.94 -9.50 -4.02
N LEU A 208 -15.69 -8.90 -3.11
CA LEU A 208 -17.08 -9.28 -2.82
C LEU A 208 -18.03 -8.86 -3.94
N CYS A 209 -19.07 -9.65 -4.17
CA CYS A 209 -20.24 -9.25 -4.92
C CYS A 209 -21.12 -8.35 -4.04
N PRO A 210 -21.19 -7.02 -4.31
CA PRO A 210 -21.93 -6.07 -3.46
C PRO A 210 -23.45 -6.26 -3.54
N THR A 211 -23.95 -6.91 -4.60
CA THR A 211 -25.38 -7.12 -4.83
C THR A 211 -25.92 -8.43 -4.27
N TYR A 212 -25.05 -9.27 -3.69
CA TYR A 212 -25.52 -10.49 -3.03
C TYR A 212 -26.16 -10.14 -1.69
N ASN A 213 -27.38 -10.61 -1.47
CA ASN A 213 -28.17 -10.26 -0.29
C ASN A 213 -27.53 -10.65 1.05
N LYS A 214 -26.61 -11.62 1.05
CA LYS A 214 -25.86 -12.00 2.27
C LYS A 214 -24.57 -11.22 2.50
N THR A 215 -24.09 -10.43 1.52
CA THR A 215 -22.84 -9.67 1.63
C THR A 215 -22.90 -8.66 2.77
N LEU A 216 -23.92 -7.80 2.79
CA LEU A 216 -24.03 -6.76 3.83
C LEU A 216 -24.19 -7.36 5.24
N PRO A 217 -25.03 -8.39 5.49
CA PRO A 217 -25.06 -9.06 6.79
C PRO A 217 -23.70 -9.57 7.27
N LEU A 218 -22.88 -10.15 6.39
CA LEU A 218 -21.53 -10.60 6.73
C LEU A 218 -20.63 -9.42 7.12
N ILE A 219 -20.62 -8.36 6.30
CA ILE A 219 -19.81 -7.16 6.55
C ILE A 219 -20.22 -6.47 7.86
N TYR A 220 -21.53 -6.35 8.13
CA TYR A 220 -22.03 -5.75 9.36
C TYR A 220 -21.63 -6.54 10.60
N GLU A 221 -21.70 -7.88 10.55
CA GLU A 221 -21.24 -8.74 11.63
C GLU A 221 -19.74 -8.55 11.91
N MET A 222 -18.91 -8.48 10.87
CA MET A 222 -17.47 -8.25 11.01
C MET A 222 -17.17 -6.87 11.63
N ILE A 223 -17.85 -5.82 11.16
CA ILE A 223 -17.72 -4.45 11.69
C ILE A 223 -18.14 -4.40 13.15
N ASP A 224 -19.27 -5.01 13.50
CA ASP A 224 -19.82 -5.00 14.84
C ASP A 224 -18.87 -5.63 15.85
N GLN A 225 -18.34 -6.83 15.54
CA GLN A 225 -17.41 -7.50 16.43
C GLN A 225 -16.11 -6.70 16.61
N ILE A 226 -15.60 -6.04 15.56
CA ILE A 226 -14.41 -5.20 15.66
C ILE A 226 -14.65 -3.97 16.52
N ILE A 227 -15.78 -3.27 16.34
CA ILE A 227 -16.12 -2.10 17.16
C ILE A 227 -16.36 -2.52 18.61
N GLU A 228 -17.02 -3.64 18.86
CA GLU A 228 -17.24 -4.17 20.22
C GLU A 228 -15.91 -4.49 20.92
N ALA A 229 -14.95 -5.05 20.21
CA ALA A 229 -13.62 -5.31 20.73
C ALA A 229 -12.79 -4.03 20.98
N HIS A 230 -13.24 -2.87 20.47
CA HIS A 230 -12.54 -1.59 20.54
C HIS A 230 -13.44 -0.45 21.05
N PRO A 231 -13.90 -0.49 22.31
CA PRO A 231 -14.97 0.40 22.80
C PRO A 231 -14.63 1.91 22.79
N ASP A 232 -13.34 2.27 22.86
CA ASP A 232 -12.89 3.66 23.01
C ASP A 232 -12.45 4.34 21.71
N ILE A 233 -12.54 3.64 20.56
CA ILE A 233 -12.06 4.18 19.29
C ILE A 233 -12.86 5.39 18.83
N LYS A 234 -12.17 6.27 18.10
CA LYS A 234 -12.78 7.45 17.45
C LYS A 234 -12.77 7.36 15.93
N HIS A 235 -11.97 6.45 15.38
CA HIS A 235 -11.85 6.21 13.96
C HIS A 235 -11.92 4.71 13.69
N LEU A 236 -12.57 4.33 12.59
CA LEU A 236 -12.55 2.98 12.04
C LEU A 236 -12.22 3.10 10.55
N HIS A 237 -11.27 2.30 10.08
CA HIS A 237 -10.93 2.23 8.67
C HIS A 237 -11.63 1.01 8.03
N ILE A 238 -12.40 1.24 6.96
CA ILE A 238 -13.21 0.18 6.32
C ILE A 238 -12.56 -0.42 5.06
N GLY A 239 -11.34 -0.01 4.76
CA GLY A 239 -10.58 -0.50 3.61
C GLY A 239 -11.21 0.00 2.32
N ALA A 240 -11.72 -0.95 1.52
CA ALA A 240 -12.46 -0.72 0.27
C ALA A 240 -11.62 -0.17 -0.89
N ASP A 241 -10.33 -0.52 -0.88
CA ASP A 241 -9.35 -0.34 -1.95
C ASP A 241 -9.39 -1.47 -2.97
N GLU A 242 -8.81 -1.19 -4.15
CA GLU A 242 -8.45 -2.16 -5.19
C GLU A 242 -9.60 -3.11 -5.58
N VAL A 243 -10.77 -2.55 -5.88
CA VAL A 243 -12.02 -3.30 -6.15
C VAL A 243 -12.08 -3.74 -7.61
N TYR A 244 -11.08 -4.51 -8.01
CA TYR A 244 -10.95 -5.00 -9.38
C TYR A 244 -12.15 -5.87 -9.81
N GLN A 245 -12.45 -5.86 -11.11
CA GLN A 245 -13.48 -6.72 -11.73
C GLN A 245 -14.91 -6.54 -11.20
N ILE A 246 -15.19 -5.48 -10.44
CA ILE A 246 -16.55 -5.14 -10.03
C ILE A 246 -17.50 -5.07 -11.24
N GLY A 247 -18.71 -5.63 -11.08
CA GLY A 247 -19.78 -5.56 -12.08
C GLY A 247 -19.82 -6.73 -13.06
N GLU A 248 -18.88 -7.68 -12.98
CA GLU A 248 -18.77 -8.81 -13.90
C GLU A 248 -19.68 -9.99 -13.57
N CYS A 249 -20.13 -10.11 -12.32
CA CYS A 249 -21.02 -11.20 -11.93
C CYS A 249 -22.44 -10.95 -12.42
N SER A 250 -23.22 -12.02 -12.68
CA SER A 250 -24.59 -11.89 -13.19
C SER A 250 -25.48 -11.03 -12.29
N ARG A 251 -25.38 -11.19 -10.97
CA ARG A 251 -26.14 -10.39 -9.99
C ARG A 251 -25.84 -8.89 -10.12
N CYS A 252 -24.56 -8.52 -10.26
CA CYS A 252 -24.14 -7.14 -10.41
C CYS A 252 -24.51 -6.58 -11.79
N SER A 253 -24.28 -7.36 -12.85
CA SER A 253 -24.68 -7.03 -14.21
C SER A 253 -26.18 -6.74 -14.33
N ASP A 254 -27.02 -7.56 -13.68
CA ASP A 254 -28.48 -7.36 -13.65
C ASP A 254 -28.87 -6.03 -12.99
N ILE A 255 -28.20 -5.67 -11.88
CA ILE A 255 -28.45 -4.39 -11.19
C ILE A 255 -27.98 -3.20 -12.01
N ILE A 256 -26.80 -3.32 -12.64
CA ILE A 256 -26.23 -2.31 -13.55
C ILE A 256 -27.22 -2.02 -14.68
N ILE A 257 -27.73 -3.05 -15.36
CA ILE A 257 -28.72 -2.92 -16.44
C ILE A 257 -30.02 -2.31 -15.91
N LYS A 258 -30.58 -2.88 -14.84
CA LYS A 258 -31.89 -2.48 -14.30
C LYS A 258 -31.90 -1.02 -13.83
N LYS A 259 -30.80 -0.55 -13.24
CA LYS A 259 -30.70 0.81 -12.70
C LYS A 259 -30.03 1.79 -13.65
N GLN A 260 -29.60 1.34 -14.83
CA GLN A 260 -28.80 2.14 -15.78
C GLN A 260 -27.56 2.74 -15.10
N TRP A 261 -26.90 1.92 -14.29
CA TRP A 261 -25.68 2.30 -13.56
C TRP A 261 -24.44 1.86 -14.32
N GLY A 262 -23.32 2.49 -14.04
CA GLY A 262 -21.99 1.96 -14.31
C GLY A 262 -21.38 1.29 -13.06
N LYS A 263 -20.15 0.81 -13.22
CA LYS A 263 -19.36 0.18 -12.15
C LYS A 263 -19.14 1.13 -10.95
N LYS A 264 -18.89 2.42 -11.23
CA LYS A 264 -18.67 3.47 -10.21
C LYS A 264 -19.91 3.68 -9.33
N GLN A 265 -21.11 3.74 -9.92
CA GLN A 265 -22.34 3.87 -9.13
C GLN A 265 -22.64 2.61 -8.32
N LEU A 266 -22.25 1.44 -8.82
CA LEU A 266 -22.35 0.19 -8.05
C LEU A 266 -21.38 0.19 -6.85
N PHE A 267 -20.14 0.64 -7.04
CA PHE A 267 -19.17 0.86 -5.96
C PHE A 267 -19.73 1.80 -4.89
N LEU A 268 -20.16 3.00 -5.31
CA LEU A 268 -20.72 4.02 -4.41
C LEU A 268 -21.95 3.52 -3.64
N ASP A 269 -22.82 2.73 -4.27
CA ASP A 269 -23.99 2.14 -3.62
C ASP A 269 -23.61 1.15 -2.50
N HIS A 270 -22.53 0.38 -2.67
CA HIS A 270 -22.02 -0.52 -1.63
C HIS A 270 -21.42 0.26 -0.47
N VAL A 271 -20.42 1.11 -0.74
CA VAL A 271 -19.68 1.81 0.33
C VAL A 271 -20.57 2.81 1.09
N SER A 272 -21.56 3.43 0.43
CA SER A 272 -22.53 4.28 1.11
C SER A 272 -23.44 3.51 2.06
N LYS A 273 -23.81 2.26 1.75
CA LYS A 273 -24.59 1.40 2.69
C LYS A 273 -23.76 1.00 3.90
N VAL A 274 -22.50 0.61 3.68
CA VAL A 274 -21.56 0.27 4.76
C VAL A 274 -21.33 1.48 5.68
N ALA A 275 -20.99 2.64 5.10
CA ALA A 275 -20.79 3.87 5.85
C ALA A 275 -22.08 4.28 6.61
N LYS A 276 -23.24 4.23 5.95
CA LYS A 276 -24.53 4.56 6.57
C LYS A 276 -24.88 3.63 7.73
N TYR A 277 -24.59 2.33 7.61
CA TYR A 277 -24.78 1.38 8.70
C TYR A 277 -23.97 1.79 9.93
N ILE A 278 -22.67 2.07 9.73
CA ILE A 278 -21.78 2.51 10.80
C ILE A 278 -22.29 3.82 11.41
N LYS A 279 -22.60 4.83 10.60
CA LYS A 279 -23.05 6.14 11.10
C LYS A 279 -24.40 6.09 11.82
N ASN A 280 -25.29 5.18 11.45
CA ASN A 280 -26.57 5.01 12.15
C ASN A 280 -26.40 4.35 13.52
N LYS A 281 -25.50 3.35 13.63
CA LYS A 281 -25.31 2.57 14.86
C LYS A 281 -24.28 3.19 15.80
N TYR A 282 -23.26 3.83 15.23
CA TYR A 282 -22.13 4.45 15.91
C TYR A 282 -21.92 5.89 15.40
N PRO A 283 -22.84 6.82 15.71
CA PRO A 283 -22.86 8.16 15.11
C PRO A 283 -21.61 8.99 15.37
N GLU A 284 -20.94 8.78 16.50
CA GLU A 284 -19.71 9.50 16.86
C GLU A 284 -18.45 8.98 16.16
N LEU A 285 -18.52 7.83 15.48
CA LEU A 285 -17.37 7.22 14.84
C LEU A 285 -17.06 7.92 13.51
N THR A 286 -15.80 8.31 13.32
CA THR A 286 -15.30 8.76 12.02
C THR A 286 -14.90 7.54 11.18
N VAL A 287 -15.44 7.44 9.97
CA VAL A 287 -15.12 6.35 9.04
C VAL A 287 -14.00 6.81 8.11
N LEU A 288 -12.91 6.05 8.06
CA LEU A 288 -11.81 6.21 7.13
C LEU A 288 -11.92 5.17 6.01
N MET A 289 -11.54 5.54 4.79
CA MET A 289 -11.57 4.65 3.63
C MET A 289 -10.46 5.03 2.67
N TRP A 290 -9.86 4.06 1.99
CA TRP A 290 -8.87 4.35 0.95
C TRP A 290 -9.50 5.13 -0.22
N ASP A 291 -8.72 5.98 -0.87
CA ASP A 291 -9.22 6.96 -1.85
C ASP A 291 -9.26 6.49 -3.30
N ASP A 292 -8.53 5.43 -3.65
CA ASP A 292 -8.18 5.05 -5.01
C ASP A 292 -9.40 4.91 -5.92
N GLU A 293 -10.44 4.25 -5.45
CA GLU A 293 -11.71 4.08 -6.18
C GLU A 293 -12.46 5.41 -6.40
N PHE A 294 -12.21 6.45 -5.60
CA PHE A 294 -12.82 7.78 -5.79
C PHE A 294 -12.13 8.61 -6.88
N ARG A 295 -10.87 8.32 -7.24
CA ARG A 295 -10.06 9.20 -8.10
C ARG A 295 -10.68 9.47 -9.46
N GLU A 296 -11.46 8.52 -9.97
CA GLU A 296 -12.14 8.66 -11.25
C GLU A 296 -13.66 8.88 -11.15
N ILE A 297 -14.18 9.18 -9.96
CA ILE A 297 -15.59 9.44 -9.71
C ILE A 297 -15.79 10.95 -9.61
N SER A 298 -16.86 11.46 -10.23
CA SER A 298 -17.16 12.89 -10.15
C SER A 298 -17.53 13.32 -8.72
N SER A 299 -17.17 14.56 -8.37
CA SER A 299 -17.49 15.11 -7.04
C SER A 299 -18.99 15.09 -6.75
N GLU A 300 -19.82 15.37 -7.75
CA GLU A 300 -21.29 15.37 -7.65
C GLU A 300 -21.82 13.97 -7.28
N GLU A 301 -21.35 12.91 -7.95
CA GLU A 301 -21.78 11.54 -7.64
C GLU A 301 -21.40 11.10 -6.22
N ILE A 302 -20.25 11.54 -5.70
CA ILE A 302 -19.83 11.27 -4.32
C ILE A 302 -20.73 12.01 -3.33
N ILE A 303 -21.05 13.28 -3.63
CA ILE A 303 -21.90 14.14 -2.81
C ILE A 303 -23.34 13.62 -2.76
N ASP A 304 -23.90 13.23 -3.91
CA ASP A 304 -25.26 12.69 -4.05
C ASP A 304 -25.48 11.42 -3.23
N ARG A 305 -24.40 10.65 -3.02
CA ARG A 305 -24.42 9.44 -2.19
C ARG A 305 -24.18 9.72 -0.71
N GLY A 306 -23.97 10.98 -0.34
CA GLY A 306 -23.78 11.45 1.03
C GLY A 306 -22.41 11.12 1.62
N LEU A 307 -21.48 10.58 0.84
CA LEU A 307 -20.19 10.10 1.34
C LEU A 307 -19.31 11.23 1.89
N HIS A 308 -19.44 12.43 1.34
CA HIS A 308 -18.78 13.66 1.81
C HIS A 308 -19.03 13.97 3.30
N LEU A 309 -20.11 13.47 3.89
CA LEU A 309 -20.45 13.63 5.32
C LEU A 309 -20.17 12.39 6.17
N MET A 310 -20.04 11.23 5.54
CA MET A 310 -19.96 9.95 6.24
C MET A 310 -18.53 9.41 6.33
N VAL A 311 -17.66 9.75 5.38
CA VAL A 311 -16.31 9.19 5.23
C VAL A 311 -15.28 10.30 5.09
N GLU A 312 -14.11 10.11 5.70
CA GLU A 312 -12.89 10.88 5.43
C GLU A 312 -11.93 10.00 4.61
N PRO A 313 -11.54 10.41 3.38
CA PRO A 313 -10.69 9.59 2.54
C PRO A 313 -9.25 9.58 3.05
N VAL A 314 -8.57 8.46 2.82
CA VAL A 314 -7.15 8.25 3.07
C VAL A 314 -6.43 8.16 1.73
N VAL A 315 -5.74 9.22 1.34
CA VAL A 315 -5.06 9.33 0.04
C VAL A 315 -3.72 8.61 0.09
N TRP A 316 -3.55 7.55 -0.70
CA TRP A 316 -2.34 6.73 -0.65
C TRP A 316 -1.56 6.74 -1.97
N LYS A 317 -0.24 6.91 -1.86
CA LYS A 317 0.71 6.69 -2.97
C LYS A 317 2.11 6.54 -2.39
N TYR A 318 2.79 5.46 -2.79
CA TYR A 318 4.04 5.03 -2.16
C TYR A 318 5.28 5.29 -3.02
N THR A 319 5.10 5.76 -4.26
CA THR A 319 6.21 6.19 -5.13
C THR A 319 6.99 7.33 -4.50
N THR A 320 8.26 7.47 -4.86
CA THR A 320 9.13 8.56 -4.38
C THR A 320 8.57 9.95 -4.71
N ASP A 321 7.88 10.09 -5.85
CA ASP A 321 7.18 11.31 -6.22
C ASP A 321 5.65 11.05 -6.41
N PRO A 322 4.86 11.14 -5.33
CA PRO A 322 3.40 11.02 -5.41
C PRO A 322 2.73 12.08 -6.30
N GLY A 323 3.34 13.25 -6.48
CA GLY A 323 2.77 14.38 -7.23
C GLY A 323 2.67 14.13 -8.73
N VAL A 324 3.37 13.11 -9.25
CA VAL A 324 3.26 12.69 -10.65
C VAL A 324 1.87 12.11 -10.95
N SER A 325 1.30 11.34 -10.01
CA SER A 325 -0.02 10.73 -10.16
C SER A 325 -1.14 11.53 -9.48
N LEU A 326 -0.84 12.21 -8.37
CA LEU A 326 -1.82 12.96 -7.59
C LEU A 326 -1.85 14.43 -8.06
N THR A 327 -2.53 14.65 -9.18
CA THR A 327 -2.56 15.93 -9.90
C THR A 327 -3.27 17.05 -9.13
N ASP A 328 -3.01 18.32 -9.49
CA ASP A 328 -3.73 19.48 -8.92
C ASP A 328 -5.25 19.33 -9.07
N GLN A 329 -5.72 18.82 -10.21
CA GLN A 329 -7.14 18.58 -10.47
C GLN A 329 -7.76 17.60 -9.47
N LEU A 330 -7.03 16.54 -9.09
CA LEU A 330 -7.50 15.59 -8.07
C LEU A 330 -7.68 16.30 -6.72
N TRP A 331 -6.71 17.11 -6.31
CA TRP A 331 -6.77 17.84 -5.05
C TRP A 331 -7.87 18.91 -5.03
N GLU A 332 -8.11 19.61 -6.14
CA GLU A 332 -9.24 20.54 -6.29
C GLU A 332 -10.59 19.81 -6.16
N SER A 333 -10.72 18.66 -6.83
CA SER A 333 -11.91 17.81 -6.72
C SER A 333 -12.12 17.37 -5.27
N TYR A 334 -11.06 16.91 -4.60
CA TYR A 334 -11.14 16.44 -3.22
C TYR A 334 -11.45 17.57 -2.23
N ALA A 335 -10.88 18.76 -2.43
CA ALA A 335 -11.20 19.95 -1.63
C ALA A 335 -12.67 20.37 -1.77
N SER A 336 -13.28 20.14 -2.94
CA SER A 336 -14.70 20.44 -3.17
C SER A 336 -15.66 19.49 -2.44
N VAL A 337 -15.21 18.26 -2.14
CA VAL A 337 -16.01 17.22 -1.49
C VAL A 337 -15.73 17.15 0.01
N TRP A 338 -14.46 17.12 0.41
CA TRP A 338 -14.05 16.86 1.79
C TRP A 338 -13.23 18.00 2.40
N LYS A 339 -13.61 18.40 3.61
CA LYS A 339 -12.84 19.35 4.43
C LYS A 339 -11.65 18.68 5.13
N ASN A 340 -11.79 17.40 5.46
CA ASN A 340 -10.80 16.63 6.21
C ASN A 340 -10.34 15.45 5.37
N ILE A 341 -9.02 15.29 5.26
CA ILE A 341 -8.39 14.20 4.53
C ILE A 341 -7.26 13.62 5.37
N TRP A 342 -7.00 12.33 5.19
CA TRP A 342 -5.82 11.64 5.68
C TRP A 342 -4.92 11.29 4.49
N ILE A 343 -3.63 11.13 4.73
CA ILE A 343 -2.71 10.59 3.72
C ILE A 343 -2.10 9.29 4.20
N ALA A 344 -1.61 8.48 3.27
CA ALA A 344 -0.80 7.33 3.55
C ALA A 344 0.51 7.35 2.77
N THR A 345 1.60 7.36 3.54
CA THR A 345 2.97 7.15 3.10
C THR A 345 3.34 5.68 3.30
N ALA A 346 4.55 5.27 2.94
CA ALA A 346 5.05 3.93 3.28
C ALA A 346 6.43 3.98 3.90
N PHE A 347 6.67 3.17 4.94
CA PHE A 347 7.99 2.97 5.53
C PHE A 347 8.61 1.61 5.19
N LYS A 348 7.81 0.67 4.65
CA LYS A 348 8.21 -0.64 4.15
C LYS A 348 7.12 -1.24 3.27
N GLY A 349 7.45 -2.29 2.51
CA GLY A 349 6.51 -3.22 1.89
C GLY A 349 5.77 -2.65 0.69
N ALA A 350 6.27 -1.56 0.12
CA ALA A 350 5.66 -0.85 -1.00
C ALA A 350 6.63 -0.64 -2.17
N THR A 351 7.76 -1.34 -2.18
CA THR A 351 8.80 -1.23 -3.20
C THR A 351 8.74 -2.37 -4.22
N ALA A 352 8.55 -3.61 -3.75
CA ALA A 352 8.24 -4.77 -4.58
C ALA A 352 7.69 -5.93 -3.72
N PRO A 353 6.96 -6.89 -4.33
CA PRO A 353 6.26 -7.96 -3.60
C PRO A 353 7.16 -9.00 -2.95
N ASP A 354 8.40 -9.18 -3.43
CA ASP A 354 9.37 -10.16 -2.93
C ASP A 354 10.60 -9.51 -2.27
N ARG A 355 10.55 -8.21 -2.00
CA ARG A 355 11.65 -7.48 -1.35
C ARG A 355 11.82 -7.94 0.09
N TYR A 356 13.03 -8.34 0.45
CA TYR A 356 13.36 -8.79 1.81
C TYR A 356 14.10 -7.72 2.64
N TYR A 357 14.55 -6.63 2.01
CA TYR A 357 15.20 -5.49 2.64
C TYR A 357 14.40 -4.20 2.41
N THR A 358 14.58 -3.21 3.28
CA THR A 358 13.91 -1.90 3.19
C THR A 358 14.87 -0.81 2.69
N ASP A 359 14.51 -0.16 1.57
CA ASP A 359 15.22 1.01 1.05
C ASP A 359 14.78 2.27 1.81
N ILE A 360 15.59 2.68 2.79
CA ILE A 360 15.24 3.79 3.68
C ILE A 360 15.18 5.11 2.88
N ALA A 361 16.10 5.35 1.94
CA ALA A 361 16.14 6.57 1.14
C ALA A 361 14.91 6.72 0.24
N TYR A 362 14.46 5.62 -0.38
CA TYR A 362 13.21 5.60 -1.15
C TYR A 362 12.02 6.11 -0.31
N HIS A 363 11.88 5.59 0.91
CA HIS A 363 10.79 5.98 1.80
C HIS A 363 10.94 7.42 2.32
N ILE A 364 12.18 7.90 2.55
CA ILE A 364 12.43 9.30 2.91
C ILE A 364 11.96 10.23 1.80
N GLU A 365 12.30 9.96 0.54
CA GLU A 365 11.88 10.78 -0.60
C GLU A 365 10.34 10.82 -0.68
N ASN A 366 9.67 9.67 -0.52
CA ASN A 366 8.20 9.60 -0.44
C ASN A 366 7.63 10.53 0.66
N HIS A 367 8.17 10.50 1.88
CA HIS A 367 7.68 11.34 2.98
C HIS A 367 7.96 12.83 2.76
N GLN A 368 9.11 13.19 2.19
CA GLN A 368 9.44 14.57 1.86
C GLN A 368 8.47 15.14 0.84
N ARG A 369 8.18 14.41 -0.25
CA ARG A 369 7.22 14.83 -1.27
C ARG A 369 5.78 14.90 -0.75
N TRP A 370 5.41 14.02 0.17
CA TRP A 370 4.13 14.15 0.87
C TRP A 370 4.04 15.43 1.72
N LEU A 371 5.12 15.86 2.38
CA LEU A 371 5.13 17.13 3.11
C LEU A 371 5.00 18.34 2.19
N GLU A 372 5.57 18.29 0.98
CA GLU A 372 5.37 19.32 -0.05
C GLU A 372 3.90 19.43 -0.47
N ILE A 373 3.25 18.29 -0.72
CA ILE A 373 1.81 18.20 -1.03
C ILE A 373 0.98 18.79 0.12
N ILE A 374 1.23 18.35 1.36
CA ILE A 374 0.53 18.86 2.54
C ILE A 374 0.68 20.38 2.63
N ASN A 375 1.91 20.89 2.49
CA ASN A 375 2.17 22.33 2.54
C ASN A 375 1.38 23.08 1.46
N ARG A 376 1.36 22.56 0.23
CA ARG A 376 0.68 23.17 -0.92
C ARG A 376 -0.83 23.29 -0.73
N TYR A 377 -1.50 22.23 -0.24
CA TYR A 377 -2.97 22.19 -0.18
C TYR A 377 -3.55 22.45 1.22
N SER A 378 -2.72 22.69 2.24
CA SER A 378 -3.15 22.92 3.63
C SER A 378 -4.06 24.14 3.84
N THR A 379 -4.10 25.06 2.87
CA THR A 379 -5.02 26.22 2.90
C THR A 379 -6.45 25.85 2.52
N GLN A 380 -6.64 24.75 1.77
CA GLN A 380 -7.93 24.31 1.25
C GLN A 380 -8.46 23.08 2.01
N ILE A 381 -7.54 22.18 2.40
CA ILE A 381 -7.86 20.89 3.01
C ILE A 381 -7.18 20.79 4.37
N ARG A 382 -7.89 20.26 5.36
CA ARG A 382 -7.30 19.88 6.64
C ARG A 382 -6.78 18.45 6.59
N PHE A 383 -5.46 18.30 6.50
CA PHE A 383 -4.79 17.02 6.67
C PHE A 383 -4.80 16.58 8.14
N LYS A 384 -5.68 15.65 8.52
CA LYS A 384 -5.87 15.21 9.91
C LYS A 384 -4.80 14.25 10.38
N GLY A 385 -4.24 13.44 9.50
CA GLY A 385 -3.20 12.49 9.84
C GLY A 385 -2.48 11.92 8.63
N ALA A 386 -1.27 11.43 8.88
CA ALA A 386 -0.45 10.67 7.97
C ALA A 386 -0.28 9.26 8.54
N ILE A 387 -0.67 8.26 7.76
CA ILE A 387 -0.54 6.84 8.06
C ILE A 387 0.73 6.34 7.37
N LEU A 388 1.73 5.98 8.16
CA LEU A 388 2.96 5.36 7.67
C LEU A 388 2.67 3.87 7.46
N THR A 389 2.37 3.49 6.23
CA THR A 389 2.02 2.11 5.87
C THR A 389 3.23 1.18 5.94
N GLY A 390 3.00 -0.04 6.43
CA GLY A 390 4.01 -1.08 6.50
C GLY A 390 3.44 -2.44 6.14
N TRP A 391 3.20 -2.65 4.85
CA TRP A 391 2.58 -3.86 4.29
C TRP A 391 3.45 -5.10 4.49
N GLN A 392 2.84 -6.24 4.83
CA GLN A 392 3.52 -7.53 4.98
C GLN A 392 3.54 -8.33 3.68
N ARG A 393 2.56 -8.12 2.81
CA ARG A 393 2.39 -8.79 1.51
C ARG A 393 1.38 -8.01 0.68
N TYR A 394 1.45 -8.15 -0.65
CA TYR A 394 0.61 -7.42 -1.60
C TYR A 394 -0.81 -7.98 -1.70
N ASP A 395 -0.97 -9.28 -1.48
CA ASP A 395 -2.27 -9.94 -1.36
C ASP A 395 -2.18 -11.09 -0.34
N HIS A 396 -3.31 -11.69 0.01
CA HIS A 396 -3.39 -12.71 1.05
C HIS A 396 -2.60 -14.01 0.75
N PHE A 397 -2.33 -14.32 -0.51
CA PHE A 397 -1.61 -15.51 -0.95
C PHE A 397 -0.15 -15.25 -1.33
N SER A 398 0.22 -13.97 -1.47
CA SER A 398 1.57 -13.54 -1.78
C SER A 398 2.58 -13.84 -0.67
N VAL A 399 3.86 -13.91 -1.07
CA VAL A 399 4.99 -14.02 -0.16
C VAL A 399 5.12 -12.78 0.72
N LEU A 400 5.85 -12.90 1.83
CA LEU A 400 6.14 -11.76 2.68
C LEU A 400 7.12 -10.80 1.99
N CYS A 401 6.86 -9.50 2.12
CA CYS A 401 7.81 -8.44 1.83
C CYS A 401 8.23 -7.74 3.13
N GLU A 402 9.50 -7.35 3.19
CA GLU A 402 10.09 -6.43 4.16
C GLU A 402 9.57 -6.61 5.60
N LEU A 403 10.20 -7.51 6.36
CA LEU A 403 9.76 -7.80 7.73
C LEU A 403 9.83 -6.58 8.63
N LEU A 404 8.81 -6.37 9.48
CA LEU A 404 8.73 -5.24 10.41
C LEU A 404 10.02 -5.00 11.22
N PRO A 405 10.68 -6.02 11.83
CA PRO A 405 11.95 -5.82 12.54
C PRO A 405 13.05 -5.20 11.67
N SER A 406 13.15 -5.58 10.39
CA SER A 406 14.14 -5.05 9.45
C SER A 406 13.82 -3.61 9.02
N ALA A 407 12.56 -3.20 9.13
CA ALA A 407 12.10 -1.88 8.71
C ALA A 407 12.05 -0.85 9.84
N ILE A 408 12.37 -1.21 11.09
CA ILE A 408 12.34 -0.27 12.23
C ILE A 408 13.22 0.98 12.00
N PRO A 409 14.44 0.87 11.44
CA PRO A 409 15.23 2.06 11.07
C PRO A 409 14.51 2.97 10.08
N SER A 410 13.92 2.40 9.02
CA SER A 410 13.11 3.14 8.04
C SER A 410 11.96 3.87 8.72
N LEU A 411 11.17 3.17 9.54
CA LEU A 411 10.06 3.75 10.30
C LEU A 411 10.51 4.93 11.16
N ALA A 412 11.62 4.76 11.89
CA ALA A 412 12.13 5.77 12.80
C ALA A 412 12.58 7.04 12.07
N VAL A 413 13.28 6.89 10.95
CA VAL A 413 13.72 8.03 10.14
C VAL A 413 12.51 8.74 9.50
N ASN A 414 11.57 7.98 8.94
CA ASN A 414 10.38 8.54 8.30
C ASN A 414 9.45 9.27 9.29
N LEU A 415 9.31 8.78 10.53
CA LEU A 415 8.65 9.53 11.60
C LEU A 415 9.36 10.85 11.92
N ALA A 416 10.69 10.88 11.85
CA ALA A 416 11.46 12.11 12.05
C ALA A 416 11.29 13.09 10.88
N ILE A 417 11.18 12.62 9.63
CA ILE A 417 10.84 13.47 8.48
C ILE A 417 9.50 14.18 8.70
N LEU A 418 8.47 13.47 9.17
CA LEU A 418 7.16 14.09 9.49
C LEU A 418 7.19 15.06 10.68
N GLN A 419 8.31 15.15 11.40
CA GLN A 419 8.54 16.11 12.47
C GLN A 419 9.37 17.32 12.02
N ALA A 420 9.78 17.38 10.75
CA ALA A 420 10.52 18.51 10.20
C ALA A 420 9.73 19.82 10.37
N PRO A 421 10.40 20.93 10.74
CA PRO A 421 9.75 22.21 11.00
C PRO A 421 9.35 22.95 9.71
N ASP A 422 10.09 22.72 8.62
CA ASP A 422 9.85 23.30 7.30
C ASP A 422 10.44 22.42 6.18
N LEU A 423 10.12 22.75 4.92
CA LEU A 423 10.54 21.99 3.73
C LEU A 423 12.03 22.16 3.38
N CYS A 424 12.72 23.14 3.95
CA CYS A 424 14.14 23.40 3.68
C CYS A 424 15.05 22.68 4.69
N ARG A 425 14.48 22.15 5.78
CA ARG A 425 15.21 21.54 6.90
C ARG A 425 14.84 20.07 7.06
N PHE A 426 14.99 19.29 6.00
CA PHE A 426 15.00 17.85 6.14
C PHE A 426 16.34 17.36 6.70
N PRO A 427 16.34 16.38 7.61
CA PRO A 427 17.57 15.80 8.12
C PRO A 427 18.31 15.11 6.96
N ILE A 428 19.55 15.56 6.71
CA ILE A 428 20.46 14.97 5.70
C ILE A 428 21.02 13.64 6.23
N GLU A 429 21.21 13.54 7.54
CA GLU A 429 21.65 12.35 8.25
C GLU A 429 20.59 11.91 9.27
N VAL A 430 20.68 10.68 9.75
CA VAL A 430 19.74 10.17 10.76
C VAL A 430 19.82 11.01 12.05
N PRO A 431 18.69 11.60 12.51
CA PRO A 431 18.70 12.44 13.70
C PRO A 431 19.22 11.72 14.94
N THR A 432 19.98 12.43 15.79
CA THR A 432 20.51 11.89 17.05
C THR A 432 19.43 11.31 17.96
N SER A 433 18.22 11.91 17.96
CA SER A 433 17.07 11.39 18.70
C SER A 433 16.64 10.00 18.22
N VAL A 434 16.72 9.73 16.92
CA VAL A 434 16.45 8.41 16.32
C VAL A 434 17.53 7.42 16.73
N LEU A 435 18.81 7.79 16.61
CA LEU A 435 19.93 6.94 17.02
C LEU A 435 19.83 6.56 18.51
N GLN A 436 19.47 7.51 19.39
CA GLN A 436 19.24 7.27 20.81
C GLN A 436 17.98 6.45 21.10
N ALA A 437 16.94 6.57 20.26
CA ALA A 437 15.73 5.75 20.36
C ALA A 437 16.01 4.28 20.05
N LEU A 438 16.82 4.03 19.02
CA LEU A 438 17.22 2.72 18.55
C LEU A 438 18.47 2.16 19.25
N GLN A 439 19.09 2.96 20.14
CA GLN A 439 20.32 2.62 20.86
C GLN A 439 21.47 2.25 19.92
N CYS A 440 21.71 3.09 18.91
CA CYS A 440 22.77 2.89 17.92
C CYS A 440 24.10 3.52 18.35
N GLU A 441 25.19 2.78 18.22
CA GLU A 441 26.58 3.21 18.49
C GLU A 441 27.19 4.00 17.31
N GLY A 442 26.52 4.02 16.15
CA GLY A 442 26.99 4.69 14.93
C GLY A 442 25.85 5.15 14.02
N ILE A 443 26.21 5.63 12.84
CA ILE A 443 25.27 6.19 11.85
C ILE A 443 24.50 5.05 11.17
N ILE A 444 23.19 5.21 10.99
CA ILE A 444 22.39 4.32 10.14
C ILE A 444 22.51 4.82 8.70
N SER A 445 22.95 3.96 7.78
CA SER A 445 23.00 4.32 6.36
C SER A 445 21.58 4.48 5.80
N LEU A 446 21.35 5.58 5.08
CA LEU A 446 20.06 5.89 4.45
C LEU A 446 19.89 5.22 3.08
N ASN A 447 20.96 5.20 2.30
CA ASN A 447 21.03 4.37 1.11
C ASN A 447 21.50 2.98 1.56
N ILE A 448 21.18 1.93 0.83
CA ILE A 448 21.75 0.61 1.11
C ILE A 448 23.15 0.54 0.50
N PRO A 449 24.19 0.80 1.31
CA PRO A 449 25.38 -0.06 1.31
C PRO A 449 25.94 -0.23 2.77
N GLU A 450 26.82 -1.16 3.15
CA GLU A 450 28.24 -1.38 2.79
C GLU A 450 28.82 -2.57 3.60
N PRO A 451 30.08 -2.98 3.31
CA PRO A 451 31.06 -3.03 4.39
C PRO A 451 32.46 -2.61 3.94
N GLN A 452 33.05 -1.68 4.72
CA GLN A 452 34.47 -1.75 5.12
C GLN A 452 34.73 -1.36 6.59
N TYR A 453 33.81 -0.68 7.30
CA TYR A 453 34.04 -0.27 8.70
C TYR A 453 32.83 -0.50 9.63
N GLY A 454 32.45 -1.76 9.82
CA GLY A 454 31.58 -2.19 10.91
C GLY A 454 30.07 -1.96 10.69
N TRP A 455 29.29 -3.00 10.97
CA TRP A 455 27.83 -2.92 11.05
C TRP A 455 27.42 -1.90 12.13
N THR A 456 26.52 -0.98 11.83
CA THR A 456 25.93 -0.10 12.84
C THR A 456 25.27 -0.94 13.92
N LYS A 457 25.89 -0.96 15.11
CA LYS A 457 25.36 -1.69 16.26
C LYS A 457 24.26 -0.88 16.90
N CYS A 458 23.01 -1.26 16.61
CA CYS A 458 21.85 -0.81 17.35
C CYS A 458 21.41 -1.89 18.36
N ASN A 459 20.56 -1.53 19.32
CA ASN A 459 20.09 -2.46 20.36
C ASN A 459 18.56 -2.44 20.52
N TYR A 460 17.85 -2.12 19.45
CA TYR A 460 16.39 -2.29 19.41
C TYR A 460 15.99 -3.76 19.25
N HIS A 461 14.81 -4.14 19.75
CA HIS A 461 14.34 -5.52 19.61
C HIS A 461 14.06 -5.82 18.14
N GLY A 462 14.75 -6.82 17.58
CA GLY A 462 14.67 -7.13 16.15
C GLY A 462 15.93 -6.76 15.35
N VAL A 463 16.92 -6.12 15.98
CA VAL A 463 18.17 -5.73 15.30
C VAL A 463 18.94 -6.91 14.70
N SER A 464 18.84 -8.11 15.27
CA SER A 464 19.46 -9.31 14.70
C SER A 464 18.88 -9.67 13.33
N ILE A 465 17.58 -9.45 13.12
CA ILE A 465 16.92 -9.65 11.83
C ILE A 465 17.41 -8.60 10.84
N TYR A 466 17.45 -7.33 11.23
CA TYR A 466 17.99 -6.25 10.41
C TYR A 466 19.43 -6.50 9.95
N ALA A 467 20.32 -6.88 10.89
CA ALA A 467 21.70 -7.19 10.58
C ALA A 467 21.84 -8.41 9.65
N ALA A 468 21.02 -9.45 9.86
CA ALA A 468 20.98 -10.62 8.99
C ALA A 468 20.51 -10.27 7.57
N THR A 469 19.43 -9.48 7.45
CA THR A 469 18.91 -8.99 6.17
C THR A 469 19.97 -8.23 5.39
N LEU A 470 20.65 -7.26 6.02
CA LEU A 470 21.69 -6.50 5.34
C LEU A 470 22.90 -7.36 4.98
N SER A 471 23.24 -8.37 5.80
CA SER A 471 24.30 -9.34 5.48
C SER A 471 23.97 -10.10 4.19
N ILE A 472 22.71 -10.52 4.02
CA ILE A 472 22.25 -11.19 2.78
C ILE A 472 22.38 -10.25 1.58
N VAL A 473 21.89 -9.01 1.68
CA VAL A 473 22.00 -8.01 0.59
C VAL A 473 23.45 -7.80 0.17
N PHE A 474 24.36 -7.79 1.15
CA PHE A 474 25.77 -7.65 0.87
C PHE A 474 26.39 -8.86 0.15
N PHE A 475 25.99 -10.08 0.52
CA PHE A 475 26.45 -11.27 -0.20
C PHE A 475 25.89 -11.30 -1.63
N ASP A 476 24.62 -10.94 -1.81
CA ASP A 476 23.98 -10.88 -3.13
C ASP A 476 24.68 -9.85 -4.03
N SER A 477 25.02 -8.67 -3.51
CA SER A 477 25.70 -7.62 -4.29
C SER A 477 27.15 -7.94 -4.67
N ARG A 478 27.80 -8.91 -4.02
CA ARG A 478 29.12 -9.44 -4.40
C ARG A 478 29.06 -10.59 -5.41
N SER A 479 27.88 -11.19 -5.59
CA SER A 479 27.68 -12.35 -6.47
C SER A 479 27.23 -11.98 -7.89
N GLN A 480 26.88 -10.70 -8.10
CA GLN A 480 26.62 -10.05 -9.38
C GLN A 480 27.89 -9.32 -9.83
#